data_AF-A0A3C2B9Z1-F1
#
_entry.id   AF-A0A3C2B9Z1-F1
#
_cell.length_a   1.000
_cell.length_b   1.000
_cell.length_c   1.000
_cell.angle_alpha   90.00
_cell.angle_beta   90.00
_cell.angle_gamma   90.00
#
_symmetry.space_group_name_H-M   'P 1'
#
loop_
_entity.id
_entity.type
_entity.pdbx_description
1 polymer ?
#
loop_
_entity_poly.entity_id
_entity_poly.type
_entity_poly.pdbx_seq_one_letter_code
_entity_poly.pdbx_strand_id
1 'polypeptide(L)'
;MDMTVTLTAAEIATLVEALDCYEYWELGQDLPRNDGAVFLPGDSFDPTDPYWLTAPTAEESQAIEAIKRTSALAHRMSRLVSG
;
A
#
# COMPACT_ATOMS: atom_id res chain seq x y z
N MET A 1 8.36 22.42 -10.85
CA MET A 1 9.76 22.64 -10.44
C MET A 1 10.31 21.25 -10.24
N ASP A 2 11.22 20.84 -11.11
CA ASP A 2 11.70 19.46 -11.10
C ASP A 2 12.97 19.39 -10.26
N MET A 3 13.02 18.42 -9.35
CA MET A 3 14.15 18.20 -8.45
C MET A 3 14.66 16.78 -8.65
N THR A 4 15.97 16.65 -8.89
CA THR A 4 16.63 15.35 -9.04
C THR A 4 17.37 15.01 -7.75
N VAL A 5 17.13 13.80 -7.22
CA VAL A 5 17.81 13.26 -6.05
C VAL A 5 18.46 11.95 -6.44
N THR A 6 19.72 11.74 -6.01
CA THR A 6 20.44 10.48 -6.19
C THR A 6 20.34 9.68 -4.90
N LEU A 7 19.93 8.41 -5.00
CA LEU A 7 19.79 7.50 -3.87
C LEU A 7 20.66 6.26 -4.07
N THR A 8 21.24 5.76 -2.99
CA THR A 8 21.91 4.46 -2.92
C THR A 8 20.90 3.33 -2.83
N ALA A 9 21.35 2.09 -3.10
CA ALA A 9 20.49 0.92 -2.96
C ALA A 9 19.97 0.72 -1.52
N ALA A 10 20.77 1.04 -0.51
CA ALA A 10 20.36 0.96 0.89
C ALA A 10 19.27 1.99 1.23
N GLU A 11 19.39 3.23 0.75
CA GLU A 11 18.36 4.26 0.94
C GLU A 11 17.06 3.90 0.21
N ILE A 12 17.14 3.32 -0.99
CA ILE A 12 15.96 2.81 -1.70
C ILE A 12 15.28 1.71 -0.88
N ALA A 13 16.05 0.77 -0.31
CA ALA A 13 15.50 -0.28 0.55
C ALA A 13 14.81 0.28 1.79
N THR A 14 15.41 1.27 2.46
CA THR A 14 14.77 1.97 3.60
C THR A 14 13.48 2.67 3.19
N LEU A 15 13.43 3.30 2.01
CA LEU A 15 12.22 3.95 1.53
C LEU A 15 11.11 2.95 1.21
N VAL A 16 11.44 1.78 0.65
CA VAL A 16 10.47 0.71 0.42
C VAL A 16 9.86 0.24 1.74
N GLU A 17 10.69 -0.05 2.75
CA GLU A 17 10.21 -0.44 4.08
C GLU A 17 9.33 0.65 4.72
N ALA A 18 9.72 1.92 4.58
CA ALA A 18 8.93 3.05 5.08
C ALA A 18 7.56 3.16 4.38
N LEU A 19 7.49 2.89 3.07
CA LEU A 19 6.24 2.86 2.31
C LEU A 19 5.34 1.71 2.77
N ASP A 20 5.89 0.52 3.01
CA ASP A 20 5.15 -0.63 3.53
C ASP A 20 4.59 -0.33 4.93
N CYS A 21 5.38 0.29 5.81
CA CYS A 21 4.93 0.74 7.12
C CYS A 21 3.83 1.81 7.03
N TYR A 22 3.97 2.78 6.11
CA TYR A 22 2.99 3.84 5.91
C TYR A 22 1.65 3.29 5.40
N GLU A 23 1.70 2.36 4.46
CA GLU A 23 0.54 1.62 3.97
C GLU A 23 -0.19 0.94 5.13
N TYR A 24 0.57 0.22 5.97
CA TYR A 24 0.03 -0.58 7.05
C TYR A 24 -0.51 0.26 8.21
N TRP A 25 0.25 1.24 8.71
CA TRP A 25 -0.08 1.94 9.95
C TRP A 25 -0.94 3.18 9.74
N GLU A 26 -0.74 3.91 8.64
CA GLU A 26 -1.47 5.16 8.41
C GLU A 26 -2.64 4.93 7.46
N LEU A 27 -2.36 4.50 6.23
CA LEU A 27 -3.38 4.44 5.18
C LEU A 27 -4.44 3.36 5.46
N GLY A 28 -4.01 2.21 5.98
CA GLY A 28 -4.88 1.10 6.34
C GLY A 28 -5.47 1.17 7.75
N GLN A 29 -5.34 2.30 8.46
CA GLN A 29 -5.77 2.41 9.86
C GLN A 29 -7.28 2.16 10.01
N ASP A 30 -8.08 2.75 9.13
CA ASP A 30 -9.55 2.70 9.18
C ASP A 30 -10.15 1.63 8.26
N LEU A 31 -9.31 0.81 7.61
CA LEU A 31 -9.76 -0.25 6.73
C LEU A 31 -9.96 -1.57 7.50
N PRO A 32 -10.84 -2.47 7.00
CA PRO A 32 -11.01 -3.80 7.58
C PRO A 32 -9.69 -4.57 7.70
N ARG A 33 -9.51 -5.25 8.84
CA ARG A 33 -8.35 -6.10 9.12
C ARG A 33 -8.76 -7.52 9.51
N ASN A 34 -7.94 -8.48 9.10
CA ASN A 34 -7.98 -9.85 9.62
C ASN A 34 -6.58 -10.30 10.03
N ASP A 35 -6.44 -10.83 11.25
CA ASP A 35 -5.14 -11.27 11.80
C ASP A 35 -4.00 -10.24 11.60
N GLY A 36 -4.36 -8.96 11.68
CA GLY A 36 -3.43 -7.84 11.51
C GLY A 36 -3.18 -7.42 10.07
N ALA A 37 -3.58 -8.16 9.04
CA ALA A 37 -3.45 -7.73 7.64
C ALA A 37 -4.62 -6.83 7.22
N VAL A 38 -4.34 -5.80 6.42
CA VAL A 38 -5.35 -4.92 5.80
C VAL A 38 -5.93 -5.63 4.58
N PHE A 39 -7.26 -5.64 4.42
CA PHE A 39 -7.94 -6.28 3.29
C PHE A 39 -8.50 -5.21 2.35
N LEU A 40 -8.03 -5.18 1.10
CA LEU A 40 -8.63 -4.33 0.07
C LEU A 40 -9.72 -5.10 -0.68
N PRO A 41 -10.69 -4.41 -1.28
CA PRO A 41 -11.70 -5.06 -2.12
C PRO A 41 -11.06 -5.86 -3.25
N GLY A 42 -11.35 -7.15 -3.31
CA GLY A 42 -10.81 -8.05 -4.33
C GLY A 42 -9.45 -8.67 -4.00
N ASP A 43 -8.87 -8.38 -2.83
CA ASP A 43 -7.71 -9.13 -2.31
C ASP A 43 -8.10 -10.52 -1.79
N SER A 44 -9.40 -10.85 -1.77
CA SER A 44 -9.89 -12.01 -1.04
C SER A 44 -9.30 -13.34 -1.56
N PHE A 45 -8.73 -14.10 -0.63
CA PHE A 45 -8.40 -15.51 -0.80
C PHE A 45 -9.67 -16.40 -0.86
N ASP A 46 -10.83 -15.86 -0.46
CA ASP A 46 -12.13 -16.51 -0.43
C ASP A 46 -13.10 -15.79 -1.39
N PRO A 47 -13.86 -16.50 -2.25
CA PRO A 47 -14.81 -15.89 -3.18
C PRO A 47 -15.93 -15.06 -2.52
N THR A 48 -16.16 -15.22 -1.23
CA THR A 48 -17.04 -14.34 -0.45
C THR A 48 -16.17 -13.40 0.37
N ASP A 49 -15.75 -12.27 -0.21
CA ASP A 49 -15.01 -11.22 0.51
C ASP A 49 -15.85 -10.71 1.70
N PRO A 50 -15.63 -11.20 2.93
CA PRO A 50 -16.58 -11.01 4.02
C PRO A 50 -16.45 -9.61 4.62
N TYR A 51 -15.39 -8.88 4.27
CA TYR A 51 -15.09 -7.54 4.75
C TYR A 51 -15.72 -6.46 3.87
N TRP A 52 -16.00 -6.77 2.60
CA TRP A 52 -16.53 -5.84 1.61
C TRP A 52 -17.92 -6.27 1.09
N LEU A 53 -18.84 -6.58 2.02
CA LEU A 53 -20.24 -6.91 1.71
C LEU A 53 -21.04 -5.71 1.18
N THR A 54 -20.57 -4.51 1.44
CA THR A 54 -21.08 -3.25 0.90
C THR A 54 -19.99 -2.53 0.13
N ALA A 55 -20.39 -1.66 -0.80
CA ALA A 55 -19.44 -0.79 -1.48
C ALA A 55 -18.68 0.08 -0.45
N PRO A 56 -17.37 0.34 -0.67
CA PRO A 56 -16.60 1.19 0.22
C PRO A 56 -17.20 2.60 0.32
N THR A 57 -17.05 3.23 1.49
CA THR A 57 -17.36 4.65 1.67
C THR A 57 -16.42 5.52 0.84
N ALA A 58 -16.70 6.83 0.81
CA ALA A 58 -15.83 7.79 0.13
C ALA A 58 -14.45 7.87 0.80
N GLU A 59 -14.37 7.82 2.14
CA GLU A 59 -13.10 7.80 2.87
C GLU A 59 -12.33 6.50 2.61
N GLU A 60 -12.99 5.34 2.70
CA GLU A 60 -12.37 4.04 2.44
C GLU A 60 -11.85 3.95 1.01
N SER A 61 -12.62 4.43 0.03
CA SER A 61 -12.20 4.48 -1.38
C SER A 61 -10.93 5.32 -1.56
N GLN A 62 -10.81 6.44 -0.85
CA GLN A 62 -9.61 7.28 -0.90
C GLN A 62 -8.40 6.57 -0.27
N ALA A 63 -8.59 5.89 0.86
CA ALA A 63 -7.55 5.11 1.52
C ALA A 63 -7.08 3.95 0.63
N ILE A 64 -8.00 3.18 0.05
CA ILE A 64 -7.71 2.07 -0.88
C ILE A 64 -6.88 2.57 -2.07
N GLU A 65 -7.27 3.68 -2.69
CA GLU A 65 -6.52 4.23 -3.82
C GLU A 65 -5.16 4.80 -3.40
N ALA A 66 -5.03 5.34 -2.19
CA ALA A 66 -3.75 5.76 -1.64
C ALA A 66 -2.81 4.56 -1.39
N ILE A 67 -3.34 3.45 -0.86
CA ILE A 67 -2.61 2.20 -0.67
C ILE A 67 -2.10 1.70 -2.01
N LYS A 68 -2.98 1.51 -3.01
CA LYS A 68 -2.58 1.05 -4.35
C LYS A 68 -1.47 1.88 -4.98
N ARG A 69 -1.54 3.22 -4.85
CA ARG A 69 -0.48 4.13 -5.34
C ARG A 69 0.83 3.94 -4.60
N THR A 70 0.77 3.73 -3.28
CA THR A 70 1.91 3.50 -2.40
C THR A 70 2.58 2.17 -2.71
N SER A 71 1.83 1.07 -2.80
CA SER A 71 2.37 -0.25 -3.17
C SER A 71 2.98 -0.23 -4.58
N ALA A 72 2.35 0.45 -5.54
CA ALA A 72 2.90 0.61 -6.89
C ALA A 72 4.20 1.45 -6.92
N LEU A 73 4.35 2.42 -6.00
CA LEU A 73 5.60 3.15 -5.83
C LEU A 73 6.68 2.25 -5.23
N ALA A 74 6.38 1.55 -4.14
CA ALA A 74 7.30 0.61 -3.50
C ALA A 74 7.80 -0.44 -4.51
N HIS A 75 6.90 -1.07 -5.28
CA HIS A 75 7.26 -2.04 -6.32
C HIS A 75 8.14 -1.46 -7.44
N ARG A 76 7.92 -0.19 -7.82
CA ARG A 76 8.81 0.49 -8.79
C ARG A 76 10.20 0.70 -8.20
N MET A 77 10.28 1.15 -6.95
CA MET A 77 11.54 1.40 -6.25
C MET A 77 12.33 0.11 -6.03
N SER A 78 11.70 -0.98 -5.59
CA SER A 78 12.35 -2.28 -5.42
C SER A 78 12.97 -2.82 -6.72
N ARG A 79 12.35 -2.56 -7.87
CA ARG A 79 12.93 -2.96 -9.16
C ARG A 79 14.17 -2.18 -9.56
N LEU A 80 14.42 -1.01 -8.98
CA LEU A 80 15.64 -0.22 -9.24
C LEU A 80 16.88 -0.83 -8.56
N VAL A 81 16.69 -1.65 -7.53
CA VAL A 81 17.78 -2.29 -6.77
C VAL A 81 17.96 -3.78 -7.10
N SER A 82 16.95 -4.41 -7.70
CA SER A 82 16.99 -5.83 -8.09
C SER A 82 17.40 -6.08 -9.56
N GLY A 83 17.79 -5.02 -10.28
CA GLY A 83 18.18 -5.06 -11.70
C GLY A 83 19.68 -5.10 -11.95
#